data_AF-A0A2V8CTM7-F1
#
_entry.id   AF-A0A2V8CTM7-F1
#
_cell.length_a   1.000
_cell.length_b   1.000
_cell.length_c   1.000
_cell.angle_alpha   90.00
_cell.angle_beta   90.00
_cell.angle_gamma   90.00
#
_symmetry.space_group_name_H-M   'P 1'
#
loop_
_entity.id
_entity.type
_entity.pdbx_description
1 polymer ?
#
loop_
_entity_poly.entity_id
_entity_poly.type
_entity_poly.pdbx_seq_one_letter_code
_entity_poly.pdbx_strand_id
1 'polypeptide(L)'
;MKQTLGLDPNFNETLYNLGVTYIQSGRFLEAIDVLERARSQFATQQIFGALGFAYARGARQHDARALVGGLERASRERYVSASSIALIHMALGDADQAFKWLNRAVEARDPLLLLIDVDSIFDPFRPDPRFAAIRNRVVPPAAAKWLSRRQ
;
A
#
# COMPACT_ATOMS: atom_id res chain seq x y z
N MET A 1 -15.51 32.39 -7.89
CA MET A 1 -14.61 31.37 -8.47
C MET A 1 -13.60 30.97 -7.40
N LYS A 2 -13.51 29.69 -7.02
CA LYS A 2 -12.43 29.21 -6.14
C LYS A 2 -11.20 28.98 -7.01
N GLN A 3 -10.05 29.53 -6.64
CA GLN A 3 -8.79 29.25 -7.32
C GLN A 3 -8.46 27.78 -7.14
N THR A 4 -8.59 27.01 -8.22
CA THR A 4 -8.01 25.67 -8.33
C THR A 4 -6.50 25.83 -8.37
N LEU A 5 -5.85 25.72 -7.21
CA LEU A 5 -4.41 25.51 -7.11
C LEU A 5 -4.08 24.25 -7.90
N GLY A 6 -3.50 24.43 -9.08
CA GLY A 6 -3.09 23.36 -9.98
C GLY A 6 -1.87 22.63 -9.43
N LEU A 7 -2.09 21.78 -8.42
CA LEU A 7 -1.16 20.71 -8.10
C LEU A 7 -1.17 19.74 -9.28
N ASP A 8 -0.05 19.62 -10.00
CA ASP A 8 0.09 18.65 -11.08
C ASP A 8 -0.13 17.23 -10.51
N PRO A 9 -1.16 16.48 -10.95
CA PRO A 9 -1.41 15.12 -10.49
C PRO A 9 -0.19 14.21 -10.69
N ASN A 10 0.59 14.44 -11.75
CA ASN A 10 1.79 13.68 -12.06
C ASN A 10 2.88 13.86 -10.99
N PHE A 11 2.89 14.97 -10.25
CA PHE A 11 3.92 15.24 -9.24
C PHE A 11 3.79 14.32 -8.02
N ASN A 12 2.57 14.11 -7.51
CA ASN A 12 2.34 13.19 -6.40
C ASN A 12 2.52 11.73 -6.82
N GLU A 13 2.15 11.37 -8.05
CA GLU A 13 2.43 10.04 -8.62
C GLU A 13 3.95 9.81 -8.76
N THR A 14 4.70 10.82 -9.22
CA THR A 14 6.17 10.76 -9.30
C THR A 14 6.82 10.60 -7.92
N LEU A 15 6.37 11.36 -6.91
CA LEU A 15 6.88 11.22 -5.54
C LEU A 15 6.51 9.84 -4.95
N TYR A 16 5.30 9.33 -5.18
CA TYR A 16 4.92 7.99 -4.76
C TYR A 16 5.81 6.92 -5.41
N ASN A 17 5.97 6.96 -6.74
CA ASN A 17 6.79 6.01 -7.48
C ASN A 17 8.26 6.04 -7.03
N LEU A 18 8.83 7.23 -6.81
CA LEU A 18 10.18 7.39 -6.26
C LEU A 18 10.30 6.81 -4.84
N GLY A 19 9.30 7.05 -3.98
CA GLY A 19 9.21 6.47 -2.64
C GLY A 19 9.16 4.94 -2.67
N VAL A 20 8.37 4.35 -3.58
CA VAL A 20 8.32 2.89 -3.80
C VAL A 20 9.65 2.35 -4.31
N THR A 21 10.32 3.03 -5.26
CA THR A 21 11.66 2.65 -5.73
C THR A 21 12.68 2.65 -4.59
N TYR A 22 12.63 3.63 -3.69
CA TYR A 22 13.48 3.66 -2.51
C TYR A 22 13.14 2.53 -1.51
N ILE A 23 11.85 2.21 -1.30
CA ILE A 23 11.41 1.05 -0.50
C ILE A 23 11.99 -0.26 -1.06
N GLN A 24 11.85 -0.50 -2.37
CA GLN A 24 12.39 -1.69 -3.06
C GLN A 24 13.91 -1.78 -2.89
N SER A 25 14.60 -0.64 -2.91
CA SER A 25 16.06 -0.53 -2.76
C SER A 25 16.54 -0.61 -1.31
N GLY A 26 15.65 -0.79 -0.33
CA GLY A 26 15.99 -0.76 1.10
C GLY A 26 16.35 0.62 1.66
N ARG A 27 16.18 1.68 0.86
CA ARG A 27 16.55 3.08 1.15
C ARG A 27 15.42 3.78 1.91
N PHE A 28 15.08 3.24 3.08
CA PHE A 28 13.86 3.61 3.78
C PHE A 28 13.83 5.07 4.27
N LEU A 29 14.99 5.68 4.59
CA LEU A 29 15.06 7.07 5.04
C LEU A 29 14.73 8.04 3.89
N GLU A 30 15.26 7.80 2.70
CA GLU A 30 14.91 8.60 1.51
C GLU A 30 13.47 8.36 1.05
N ALA A 31 12.96 7.13 1.19
CA ALA A 31 11.55 6.85 0.98
C ALA A 31 10.66 7.68 1.92
N ILE A 32 11.02 7.77 3.22
CA ILE A 32 10.28 8.55 4.21
C ILE A 32 10.25 10.04 3.84
N ASP A 33 11.37 10.67 3.46
CA ASP A 33 11.41 12.08 3.05
C ASP A 33 10.45 12.37 1.89
N VAL A 34 10.57 11.57 0.82
CA VAL A 34 9.78 11.76 -0.40
C VAL A 34 8.28 11.51 -0.14
N LEU A 35 7.94 10.48 0.64
CA LEU A 35 6.55 10.12 0.93
C LEU A 35 5.89 11.08 1.95
N GLU A 36 6.63 11.65 2.90
CA GLU A 36 6.15 12.76 3.74
C GLU A 36 5.85 14.01 2.89
N ARG A 37 6.73 14.33 1.93
CA ARG A 37 6.52 15.44 0.99
C ARG A 37 5.33 15.21 0.05
N ALA A 38 5.04 13.97 -0.34
CA ALA A 38 3.82 13.63 -1.07
C ALA A 38 2.58 13.78 -0.16
N ARG A 39 2.64 13.27 1.07
CA ARG A 39 1.57 13.35 2.07
C ARG A 39 1.17 14.79 2.42
N SER A 40 2.14 15.70 2.53
CA SER A 40 1.89 17.10 2.90
C SER A 40 1.22 17.92 1.78
N GLN A 41 1.36 17.49 0.52
CA GLN A 41 0.72 18.12 -0.63
C GLN A 41 -0.67 17.53 -0.90
N PHE A 42 -0.76 16.21 -1.11
CA PHE A 42 -2.02 15.51 -1.31
C PHE A 42 -1.90 14.03 -0.95
N ALA A 43 -2.37 13.65 0.24
CA ALA A 43 -2.27 12.28 0.73
C ALA A 43 -3.29 11.33 0.08
N THR A 44 -2.82 10.45 -0.81
CA THR A 44 -3.58 9.31 -1.32
C THR A 44 -3.52 8.11 -0.38
N GLN A 45 -4.41 7.13 -0.58
CA GLN A 45 -4.38 5.88 0.20
C GLN A 45 -3.07 5.10 0.00
N GLN A 46 -2.56 5.07 -1.22
CA GLN A 46 -1.28 4.43 -1.56
C GLN A 46 -0.10 5.10 -0.84
N ILE A 47 -0.05 6.44 -0.78
CA ILE A 47 0.97 7.18 -0.04
C ILE A 47 0.96 6.78 1.44
N PHE A 48 -0.20 6.65 2.09
CA PHE A 48 -0.26 6.20 3.48
C PHE A 48 0.29 4.77 3.67
N GLY A 49 -0.03 3.83 2.76
CA GLY A 49 0.48 2.46 2.81
C GLY A 49 2.01 2.40 2.64
N ALA A 50 2.54 3.04 1.60
CA ALA A 50 3.97 3.09 1.34
C ALA A 50 4.74 3.82 2.46
N LEU A 51 4.22 4.94 2.97
CA LEU A 51 4.85 5.69 4.05
C LEU A 51 4.90 4.88 5.35
N GLY A 52 3.80 4.22 5.73
CA GLY A 52 3.79 3.36 6.92
C GLY A 52 4.70 2.14 6.78
N PHE A 53 4.81 1.58 5.56
CA PHE A 53 5.81 0.55 5.25
C PHE A 53 7.24 1.07 5.45
N ALA A 54 7.55 2.22 4.87
CA ALA A 54 8.87 2.86 4.98
C ALA A 54 9.21 3.22 6.44
N TYR A 55 8.24 3.70 7.23
CA TYR A 55 8.41 3.92 8.67
C TYR A 55 8.72 2.62 9.43
N ALA A 56 7.97 1.55 9.17
CA ALA A 56 8.16 0.29 9.89
C ALA A 56 9.53 -0.35 9.61
N ARG A 57 10.00 -0.27 8.36
CA ARG A 57 11.29 -0.83 7.93
C ARG A 57 12.48 0.10 8.16
N GLY A 58 12.28 1.42 8.11
CA GLY A 58 13.28 2.46 8.36
C GLY A 58 13.46 2.84 9.82
N ALA A 59 13.37 1.86 10.74
CA ALA A 59 13.52 2.02 12.19
C ALA A 59 12.56 3.02 12.90
N ARG A 60 11.53 3.53 12.21
CA ARG A 60 10.49 4.41 12.78
C ARG A 60 9.20 3.66 13.10
N GLN A 61 9.32 2.49 13.74
CA GLN A 61 8.17 1.62 14.03
C GLN A 61 7.09 2.28 14.89
N HIS A 62 7.44 3.22 15.77
CA HIS A 62 6.47 3.99 16.54
C HIS A 62 5.51 4.75 15.62
N ASP A 63 6.04 5.41 14.59
CA ASP A 63 5.27 6.24 13.67
C ASP A 63 4.43 5.39 12.71
N ALA A 64 4.93 4.22 12.31
CA ALA A 64 4.14 3.21 11.61
C ALA A 64 2.95 2.70 12.45
N ARG A 65 3.17 2.40 13.73
CA ARG A 65 2.10 1.98 14.67
C ARG A 65 1.07 3.11 14.90
N ALA A 66 1.53 4.35 15.05
CA ALA A 66 0.66 5.51 15.18
C ALA A 66 -0.19 5.75 13.92
N LEU A 67 0.43 5.67 12.73
CA LEU A 67 -0.23 5.82 11.45
C LEU A 67 -1.27 4.71 11.22
N VAL A 68 -0.89 3.44 11.35
CA VAL A 68 -1.82 2.32 11.11
C VAL A 68 -3.00 2.36 12.08
N GLY A 69 -2.76 2.62 13.37
CA GLY A 69 -3.86 2.79 14.34
C GLY A 69 -4.78 3.98 14.03
N GLY A 70 -4.25 5.05 13.42
CA GLY A 70 -5.05 6.16 12.91
C GLY A 70 -5.92 5.77 11.71
N LEU A 71 -5.36 5.03 10.75
CA LEU A 71 -6.06 4.49 9.58
C LEU A 71 -7.15 3.48 9.99
N GLU A 72 -6.86 2.58 10.95
CA GLU A 72 -7.83 1.63 11.48
C GLU A 72 -9.02 2.31 12.16
N ARG A 73 -8.79 3.36 12.96
CA ARG A 73 -9.88 4.16 13.55
C ARG A 73 -10.69 4.85 12.46
N ALA A 74 -10.05 5.53 11.52
CA ALA A 74 -10.71 6.21 10.41
C ALA A 74 -11.54 5.26 9.53
N SER A 75 -11.10 4.01 9.34
CA SER A 75 -11.81 2.99 8.54
C SER A 75 -13.20 2.59 9.09
N ARG A 76 -13.52 2.99 10.31
CA ARG A 76 -14.83 2.78 10.96
C ARG A 76 -15.86 3.84 10.56
N GLU A 77 -15.38 5.00 10.12
CA GLU A 77 -16.19 6.20 9.87
C GLU A 77 -16.19 6.61 8.40
N ARG A 78 -15.10 6.32 7.66
CA ARG A 78 -14.91 6.69 6.26
C ARG A 78 -14.12 5.62 5.50
N TYR A 79 -14.17 5.69 4.18
CA TYR A 79 -13.33 4.84 3.33
C TYR A 79 -11.84 5.07 3.62
N VAL A 80 -11.14 3.96 3.84
CA VAL A 80 -9.68 3.84 3.95
C VAL A 80 -9.30 2.54 3.25
N SER A 81 -8.20 2.52 2.48
CA SER A 81 -7.76 1.29 1.82
C SER A 81 -7.36 0.24 2.86
N ALA A 82 -8.03 -0.90 2.82
CA ALA A 82 -7.71 -2.04 3.66
C ALA A 82 -6.40 -2.70 3.21
N SER A 83 -6.07 -2.64 1.90
CA SER A 83 -4.75 -3.01 1.40
C SER A 83 -3.66 -2.17 2.05
N SER A 84 -3.80 -0.83 2.06
CA SER A 84 -2.81 0.06 2.69
C SER A 84 -2.61 -0.22 4.17
N ILE A 85 -3.66 -0.58 4.92
CA ILE A 85 -3.53 -0.98 6.33
C ILE A 85 -2.77 -2.32 6.45
N ALA A 86 -3.10 -3.31 5.61
CA ALA A 86 -2.43 -4.60 5.58
C ALA A 86 -0.92 -4.48 5.33
N LEU A 87 -0.51 -3.63 4.36
CA LEU A 87 0.88 -3.38 4.03
C LEU A 87 1.71 -2.94 5.25
N ILE A 88 1.16 -2.04 6.08
CA ILE A 88 1.87 -1.48 7.24
C ILE A 88 2.01 -2.54 8.34
N HIS A 89 0.96 -3.33 8.60
CA HIS A 89 1.05 -4.45 9.54
C HIS A 89 2.08 -5.49 9.10
N MET A 90 2.13 -5.83 7.80
CA MET A 90 3.13 -6.76 7.28
C MET A 90 4.56 -6.21 7.43
N ALA A 91 4.74 -4.90 7.22
CA ALA A 91 6.02 -4.22 7.42
C ALA A 91 6.46 -4.17 8.89
N LEU A 92 5.49 -4.14 9.83
CA LEU A 92 5.71 -4.21 11.28
C LEU A 92 5.97 -5.64 11.79
N GLY A 93 5.82 -6.66 10.94
CA GLY A 93 5.95 -8.07 11.30
C GLY A 93 4.67 -8.70 11.88
N ASP A 94 3.55 -7.97 11.91
CA ASP A 94 2.24 -8.50 12.34
C ASP A 94 1.51 -9.09 11.14
N ALA A 95 1.96 -10.29 10.74
CA ALA A 95 1.37 -11.00 9.62
C ALA A 95 -0.11 -11.34 9.84
N ASP A 96 -0.55 -11.57 11.07
CA ASP A 96 -1.93 -11.96 11.35
C ASP A 96 -2.90 -10.79 11.17
N GLN A 97 -2.57 -9.58 11.66
CA GLN A 97 -3.35 -8.40 11.33
C GLN A 97 -3.23 -8.05 9.85
N ALA A 98 -2.05 -8.22 9.24
CA ALA A 98 -1.88 -7.98 7.80
C ALA A 98 -2.82 -8.84 6.96
N PHE A 99 -2.89 -10.15 7.22
CA PHE A 99 -3.78 -11.06 6.50
C PHE A 99 -5.26 -10.85 6.84
N LYS A 100 -5.61 -10.43 8.06
CA LYS A 100 -6.98 -10.01 8.40
C LYS A 100 -7.41 -8.79 7.58
N TRP A 101 -6.56 -7.76 7.50
CA TRP A 101 -6.84 -6.57 6.70
C TRP A 101 -6.85 -6.85 5.19
N LEU A 102 -5.97 -7.73 4.70
CA LEU A 102 -5.94 -8.12 3.30
C LEU A 102 -7.18 -8.94 2.90
N ASN A 103 -7.73 -9.77 3.79
CA ASN A 103 -9.03 -10.41 3.57
C ASN A 103 -10.18 -9.39 3.48
N ARG A 104 -10.21 -8.40 4.39
CA ARG A 104 -11.17 -7.29 4.32
C ARG A 104 -11.04 -6.48 3.03
N ALA A 105 -9.82 -6.34 2.50
CA ALA A 105 -9.57 -5.71 1.21
C ALA A 105 -10.24 -6.48 0.05
N VAL A 106 -10.23 -7.82 0.08
CA VAL A 106 -10.94 -8.65 -0.91
C VAL A 106 -12.45 -8.44 -0.82
N GLU A 107 -13.00 -8.44 0.39
CA GLU A 107 -14.43 -8.21 0.64
C GLU A 107 -14.88 -6.81 0.18
N ALA A 108 -14.07 -5.79 0.46
CA ALA A 108 -14.31 -4.41 0.05
C ALA A 108 -14.01 -4.14 -1.44
N ARG A 109 -13.48 -5.12 -2.19
CA ARG A 109 -12.98 -4.97 -3.58
C ARG A 109 -11.99 -3.80 -3.71
N ASP A 110 -11.06 -3.71 -2.76
CA ASP A 110 -10.06 -2.65 -2.67
C ASP A 110 -9.25 -2.55 -4.00
N PRO A 111 -9.20 -1.38 -4.66
CA PRO A 111 -8.61 -1.25 -5.98
C PRO A 111 -7.13 -1.67 -6.09
N LEU A 112 -6.36 -1.61 -4.99
CA LEU A 112 -4.94 -2.00 -5.03
C LEU A 112 -4.77 -3.49 -5.30
N LEU A 113 -5.78 -4.31 -4.98
CA LEU A 113 -5.77 -5.75 -5.28
C LEU A 113 -5.81 -6.06 -6.78
N LEU A 114 -6.23 -5.12 -7.65
CA LEU A 114 -6.11 -5.29 -9.10
C LEU A 114 -4.65 -5.46 -9.56
N LEU A 115 -3.70 -4.98 -8.75
CA LEU A 115 -2.26 -5.06 -9.01
C LEU A 115 -1.56 -6.14 -8.15
N ILE A 116 -2.31 -7.02 -7.47
CA ILE A 116 -1.77 -8.03 -6.52
C ILE A 116 -0.66 -8.93 -7.09
N ASP A 117 -0.67 -9.15 -8.41
CA ASP A 117 0.35 -9.94 -9.10
C ASP A 117 1.59 -9.13 -9.50
N VAL A 118 1.43 -7.85 -9.82
CA VAL A 118 2.44 -7.04 -10.52
C VAL A 118 3.09 -5.96 -9.65
N ASP A 119 2.39 -5.44 -8.64
CA ASP A 119 2.96 -4.44 -7.75
C ASP A 119 3.82 -5.12 -6.68
N SER A 120 5.11 -4.76 -6.69
CA SER A 120 6.12 -5.15 -5.70
C SER A 120 5.73 -4.90 -4.25
N ILE A 121 4.78 -4.01 -3.98
CA ILE A 121 4.32 -3.70 -2.63
C ILE A 121 3.69 -4.93 -1.94
N PHE A 122 3.25 -5.92 -2.73
CA PHE A 122 2.77 -7.22 -2.25
C PHE A 122 3.87 -8.29 -2.10
N ASP A 123 5.10 -8.05 -2.56
CA ASP A 123 6.23 -9.00 -2.43
C ASP A 123 6.47 -9.50 -0.99
N PRO A 124 6.33 -8.67 0.07
CA PRO A 124 6.41 -9.13 1.46
C PRO A 124 5.40 -10.22 1.83
N PHE A 125 4.25 -10.30 1.15
CA PHE A 125 3.19 -11.28 1.41
C PHE A 125 3.39 -12.59 0.64
N ARG A 126 4.05 -12.55 -0.53
CA ARG A 126 4.20 -13.71 -1.43
C ARG A 126 4.78 -14.98 -0.78
N PRO A 127 5.71 -14.90 0.20
CA PRO A 127 6.22 -16.09 0.89
C PRO A 127 5.21 -16.79 1.81
N ASP A 128 4.15 -16.11 2.25
CA ASP A 128 3.16 -16.68 3.17
C ASP A 128 2.07 -17.44 2.39
N PRO A 129 1.78 -18.71 2.73
CA PRO A 129 0.82 -19.54 1.99
C PRO A 129 -0.61 -18.96 1.97
N ARG A 130 -0.98 -18.11 2.93
CA ARG A 130 -2.29 -17.42 2.97
C ARG A 130 -2.45 -16.46 1.78
N PHE A 131 -1.36 -15.92 1.24
CA PHE A 131 -1.40 -15.01 0.10
C PHE A 131 -1.91 -15.70 -1.17
N ALA A 132 -1.53 -16.95 -1.44
CA ALA A 132 -2.01 -17.70 -2.60
C ALA A 132 -3.55 -17.89 -2.59
N ALA A 133 -4.13 -18.13 -1.41
CA ALA A 133 -5.58 -18.24 -1.24
C ALA A 133 -6.31 -16.91 -1.50
N ILE A 134 -5.74 -15.79 -1.05
CA ILE A 134 -6.25 -14.44 -1.32
C ILE A 134 -6.15 -14.10 -2.80
N ARG A 135 -4.97 -14.28 -3.40
CA ARG A 135 -4.70 -14.06 -4.82
C ARG A 135 -5.73 -14.73 -5.72
N ASN A 136 -6.02 -16.01 -5.48
CA ASN A 136 -6.96 -16.80 -6.28
C ASN A 136 -8.42 -16.34 -6.16
N ARG A 137 -8.79 -15.58 -5.12
CA ARG A 137 -10.11 -14.93 -4.98
C ARG A 137 -10.22 -13.63 -5.77
N VAL A 138 -9.08 -12.97 -6.04
CA VAL A 138 -9.00 -11.68 -6.75
C VAL A 138 -8.78 -11.89 -8.25
N VAL A 139 -7.85 -12.78 -8.62
CA VAL A 139 -7.49 -13.10 -10.00
C VAL A 139 -7.81 -14.58 -10.26
N PRO A 140 -9.00 -14.90 -10.83
CA PRO A 140 -9.36 -16.27 -11.14
C PRO A 140 -8.35 -16.91 -12.11
N PRO A 141 -8.04 -18.22 -12.01
CA PRO A 141 -7.06 -18.89 -12.87
C PRO A 141 -7.30 -18.73 -14.38
N ALA A 142 -8.57 -18.58 -14.80
CA ALA A 142 -8.95 -18.30 -16.18
C ALA A 142 -8.48 -16.92 -16.69
N ALA A 143 -8.39 -15.92 -15.80
CA ALA A 143 -7.95 -14.56 -16.15
C ALA A 143 -6.41 -14.49 -16.30
N ALA A 144 -5.66 -15.21 -15.46
CA ALA A 144 -4.19 -15.24 -15.52
C ALA A 144 -3.64 -15.66 -16.91
N LYS A 145 -4.37 -16.55 -17.62
CA LYS A 145 -4.01 -17.06 -18.96
C LYS A 145 -4.08 -16.00 -20.08
N TRP A 146 -4.63 -14.82 -19.80
CA TRP A 146 -4.70 -13.67 -20.72
C TRP A 146 -3.56 -12.66 -20.48
N LEU A 147 -3.18 -12.44 -19.23
CA LEU A 147 -2.08 -11.53 -18.87
C LEU A 147 -0.72 -12.09 -19.31
N SER A 148 -0.53 -13.41 -19.27
CA SER A 148 0.69 -14.09 -19.71
C SER A 148 0.88 -14.21 -21.24
N ARG A 149 0.07 -13.50 -22.05
CA ARG A 149 0.10 -13.54 -23.53
C ARG A 149 0.35 -12.17 -24.18
N ARG A 150 0.82 -11.18 -23.41
CA ARG A 150 1.17 -9.83 -23.88
C ARG A 150 2.64 -9.45 -23.65
N GLN A 151 3.49 -10.46 -23.50
CA GLN A 151 4.94 -10.38 -23.70
C GLN A 151 5.27 -11.23 -24.93
#